data_AF-A0A7W6VGB5-F1
#
_entry.id   AF-A0A7W6VGB5-F1
#
_cell.length_a   1.000
_cell.length_b   1.000
_cell.length_c   1.000
_cell.angle_alpha   90.00
_cell.angle_beta   90.00
_cell.angle_gamma   90.00
#
_symmetry.space_group_name_H-M   'P 1'
#
loop_
_entity.id
_entity.type
_entity.pdbx_description
1 polymer ?
#
loop_
_entity_poly.entity_id
_entity_poly.type
_entity_poly.pdbx_seq_one_letter_code
_entity_poly.pdbx_strand_id
1 'polypeptide(L)'
;MTEARTKIIRLFEKHRATPGAPYDEDHFLDFLLADPKRKGALYDSFRGLRRFRAFLDEVQYELEVCFSIEDREANYPLNKFIARAMELQQSRRGSLRSLQRQINAGPGWGVLIVADVLLLTIGSFLSGSLWALTTVVTVAVAVNISFALFAWKARSYLLKLRARIKGN
;
A
#
# COMPACT_ATOMS: atom_id res chain seq x y z
N MET A 1 22.00 9.82 -16.33
CA MET A 1 20.80 9.26 -15.69
C MET A 1 21.24 8.49 -14.46
N THR A 2 20.67 8.74 -13.27
CA THR A 2 21.04 8.00 -12.05
C THR A 2 20.45 6.59 -12.07
N GLU A 3 21.15 5.60 -11.50
CA GLU A 3 20.68 4.20 -11.43
C GLU A 3 19.28 4.09 -10.79
N ALA A 4 19.02 4.91 -9.75
CA ALA A 4 17.72 4.99 -9.10
C ALA A 4 16.59 5.42 -10.04
N ARG A 5 16.83 6.41 -10.92
CA ARG A 5 15.83 6.84 -11.92
C ARG A 5 15.48 5.70 -12.86
N THR A 6 16.48 5.01 -13.39
CA THR A 6 16.28 3.87 -14.31
C THR A 6 15.47 2.75 -13.63
N LYS A 7 15.81 2.39 -12.39
CA LYS A 7 15.08 1.39 -11.61
C LYS A 7 13.62 1.80 -11.36
N ILE A 8 13.39 3.05 -10.94
CA ILE A 8 12.03 3.56 -10.65
C ILE A 8 11.17 3.56 -11.92
N ILE A 9 11.68 4.08 -13.04
CA ILE A 9 10.93 4.12 -14.30
C ILE A 9 10.61 2.70 -14.79
N ARG A 10 11.59 1.78 -14.73
CA ARG A 10 11.36 0.37 -15.09
C ARG A 10 10.25 -0.27 -14.25
N LEU A 11 10.26 -0.03 -12.94
CA LEU A 11 9.23 -0.53 -12.03
C LEU A 11 7.89 0.13 -12.29
N PHE A 12 7.86 1.44 -12.55
CA PHE A 12 6.65 2.17 -12.91
C PHE A 12 6.00 1.57 -14.16
N GLU A 13 6.78 1.36 -15.22
CA GLU A 13 6.34 0.74 -16.47
C GLU A 13 5.83 -0.70 -16.27
N LYS A 14 6.48 -1.48 -15.38
CA LYS A 14 6.00 -2.82 -15.02
C LYS A 14 4.62 -2.80 -14.35
N HIS A 15 4.34 -1.80 -13.51
CA HIS A 15 3.13 -1.78 -12.67
C HIS A 15 1.97 -0.95 -13.23
N ARG A 16 2.24 -0.04 -14.16
CA ARG A 16 1.18 0.77 -14.75
C ARG A 16 0.22 -0.05 -15.63
N ALA A 17 -0.97 0.49 -15.86
CA ALA A 17 -2.00 -0.21 -16.62
C ALA A 17 -1.69 -0.30 -18.12
N THR A 18 -1.01 0.71 -18.67
CA THR A 18 -0.69 0.82 -20.11
C THR A 18 0.82 1.07 -20.30
N PRO A 19 1.66 0.02 -20.22
CA PRO A 19 3.11 0.17 -20.41
C PRO A 19 3.45 0.78 -21.77
N GLY A 20 4.47 1.64 -21.81
CA GLY A 20 4.94 2.34 -23.00
C GLY A 20 4.07 3.51 -23.48
N ALA A 21 2.87 3.70 -22.91
CA ALA A 21 2.04 4.85 -23.22
C ALA A 21 2.68 6.15 -22.67
N PRO A 22 2.45 7.31 -23.29
CA PRO A 22 2.84 8.60 -22.71
C PRO A 22 2.26 8.76 -21.29
N TYR A 23 2.94 9.53 -20.46
CA TYR A 23 2.46 9.94 -19.14
C TYR A 23 3.02 11.32 -18.81
N ASP A 24 2.32 12.04 -17.93
CA ASP A 24 2.81 13.31 -17.40
C ASP A 24 3.71 13.04 -16.18
N GLU A 25 4.94 13.54 -16.19
CA GLU A 25 5.88 13.42 -15.08
C GLU A 25 5.37 14.14 -13.82
N ASP A 26 4.56 15.20 -13.93
CA ASP A 26 4.11 16.02 -12.80
C ASP A 26 3.05 15.33 -11.92
N HIS A 27 2.45 14.27 -12.44
CA HIS A 27 1.50 13.42 -11.71
C HIS A 27 1.59 11.95 -12.15
N PHE A 28 2.82 11.47 -12.40
CA PHE A 28 3.08 10.16 -12.99
C PHE A 28 2.46 8.99 -12.20
N LEU A 29 2.29 9.12 -10.88
CA LEU A 29 1.64 8.10 -10.06
C LEU A 29 0.20 7.84 -10.49
N ASP A 30 -0.53 8.85 -10.96
CA ASP A 30 -1.88 8.70 -11.48
C ASP A 30 -1.92 7.84 -12.74
N PHE A 31 -0.83 7.83 -13.53
CA PHE A 31 -0.66 6.98 -14.71
C PHE A 31 -0.32 5.53 -14.38
N LEU A 32 -0.36 5.12 -13.11
CA LEU A 32 -0.54 3.70 -12.77
C LEU A 32 -1.92 3.18 -13.21
N LEU A 33 -2.89 4.08 -13.39
CA LEU A 33 -4.16 3.83 -14.07
C LEU A 33 -4.04 4.05 -15.58
N ALA A 34 -4.99 3.49 -16.36
CA ALA A 34 -4.94 3.56 -17.82
C ALA A 34 -5.30 4.96 -18.37
N ASP A 35 -6.24 5.64 -17.71
CA ASP A 35 -6.74 6.96 -18.12
C ASP A 35 -7.10 7.79 -16.88
N PRO A 36 -6.10 8.36 -16.19
CA PRO A 36 -6.35 9.20 -15.02
C PRO A 36 -7.00 10.53 -15.43
N LYS A 37 -8.24 10.75 -15.00
CA LYS A 37 -9.01 11.96 -15.37
C LYS A 37 -8.55 13.26 -14.69
N ARG A 38 -7.80 13.14 -13.58
CA ARG A 38 -7.35 14.27 -12.76
C ARG A 38 -6.15 13.88 -11.91
N LYS A 39 -5.42 14.88 -11.42
CA LYS A 39 -4.40 14.70 -10.38
C LYS A 39 -5.03 14.13 -9.10
N GLY A 40 -4.42 13.07 -8.57
CA GLY A 40 -4.88 12.33 -7.40
C GLY A 40 -5.90 11.23 -7.69
N ALA A 41 -6.28 11.01 -8.96
CA ALA A 41 -7.21 9.95 -9.37
C ALA A 41 -6.77 8.55 -8.92
N LEU A 42 -5.47 8.34 -8.70
CA LEU A 42 -4.93 7.11 -8.12
C LEU A 42 -5.60 6.74 -6.79
N TYR A 43 -5.79 7.72 -5.91
CA TYR A 43 -6.24 7.52 -4.53
C TYR A 43 -7.75 7.30 -4.44
N ASP A 44 -8.50 7.70 -5.46
CA ASP A 44 -9.95 7.48 -5.56
C ASP A 44 -10.30 6.07 -6.10
N SER A 45 -9.30 5.24 -6.40
CA SER A 45 -9.49 3.94 -7.04
C SER A 45 -8.90 2.80 -6.23
N PHE A 46 -9.71 1.82 -5.84
CA PHE A 46 -9.21 0.58 -5.23
C PHE A 46 -8.16 -0.11 -6.10
N ARG A 47 -8.36 -0.10 -7.43
CA ARG A 47 -7.41 -0.67 -8.39
C ARG A 47 -6.13 0.16 -8.46
N GLY A 48 -6.27 1.48 -8.44
CA GLY A 48 -5.16 2.43 -8.38
C GLY A 48 -4.30 2.20 -7.14
N LEU A 49 -4.91 2.27 -5.95
CA LEU A 49 -4.25 2.01 -4.68
C LEU A 49 -3.56 0.65 -4.63
N ARG A 50 -4.17 -0.40 -5.20
CA ARG A 50 -3.54 -1.72 -5.28
C ARG A 50 -2.28 -1.72 -6.15
N ARG A 51 -2.32 -1.09 -7.33
CA ARG A 51 -1.14 -0.95 -8.22
C ARG A 51 -0.07 -0.10 -7.58
N PHE A 52 -0.45 1.01 -6.94
CA PHE A 52 0.48 1.88 -6.22
C PHE A 52 1.19 1.16 -5.09
N ARG A 53 0.47 0.39 -4.27
CA ARG A 53 1.09 -0.44 -3.22
C ARG A 53 2.09 -1.43 -3.80
N ALA A 54 1.74 -2.14 -4.87
CA ALA A 54 2.65 -3.09 -5.52
C ALA A 54 3.91 -2.41 -6.11
N PHE A 55 3.72 -1.30 -6.81
CA PHE A 55 4.80 -0.46 -7.34
C PHE A 55 5.73 0.00 -6.22
N LEU A 56 5.17 0.62 -5.19
CA LEU A 56 5.94 1.18 -4.08
C LEU A 56 6.66 0.09 -3.29
N ASP A 57 6.01 -1.05 -3.07
CA ASP A 57 6.60 -2.17 -2.33
C ASP A 57 7.84 -2.70 -3.05
N GLU A 58 7.81 -2.81 -4.38
CA GLU A 58 8.95 -3.19 -5.19
C GLU A 58 10.03 -2.11 -5.25
N VAL A 59 9.67 -0.82 -5.36
CA VAL A 59 10.65 0.28 -5.31
C VAL A 59 11.40 0.28 -3.99
N GLN A 60 10.69 0.20 -2.87
CA GLN A 60 11.29 0.14 -1.53
C GLN A 60 12.23 -1.06 -1.40
N TYR A 61 11.85 -2.20 -1.95
CA TYR A 61 12.64 -3.43 -1.88
C TYR A 61 13.89 -3.39 -2.76
N GLU A 62 13.77 -2.89 -4.00
CA GLU A 62 14.88 -2.79 -4.97
C GLU A 62 15.87 -1.67 -4.63
N LEU A 63 15.40 -0.59 -4.03
CA LEU A 63 16.25 0.54 -3.61
C LEU A 63 16.68 0.46 -2.14
N GLU A 64 16.11 -0.49 -1.38
CA GLU A 64 16.40 -0.72 0.03
C GLU A 64 16.14 0.51 0.91
N VAL A 65 14.98 1.10 0.67
CA VAL A 65 14.49 2.27 1.38
C VAL A 65 13.11 2.00 1.95
N CYS A 66 12.68 2.83 2.89
CA CYS A 66 11.31 2.83 3.34
C CYS A 66 10.78 4.25 3.33
N PHE A 67 9.82 4.50 2.44
CA PHE A 67 9.08 5.77 2.40
C PHE A 67 8.25 5.91 3.67
N SER A 68 8.10 7.13 4.17
CA SER A 68 7.22 7.37 5.33
C SER A 68 5.73 7.24 4.93
N ILE A 69 4.81 7.34 5.89
CA ILE A 69 3.37 7.33 5.58
C ILE A 69 3.03 8.59 4.79
N GLU A 70 3.60 9.72 5.20
CA GLU A 70 3.44 11.02 4.56
C GLU A 70 3.95 11.01 3.11
N ASP A 71 5.10 10.36 2.85
CA ASP A 71 5.62 10.18 1.49
C ASP A 71 4.65 9.42 0.57
N ARG A 72 3.83 8.52 1.12
CA ARG A 72 2.86 7.72 0.35
C ARG A 72 1.62 8.50 -0.04
N GLU A 73 1.32 9.57 0.70
CA GLU A 73 0.13 10.40 0.51
C GLU A 73 0.42 11.65 -0.34
N ALA A 74 1.69 12.01 -0.51
CA ALA A 74 2.10 13.29 -1.09
C ALA A 74 1.94 13.43 -2.63
N ASN A 75 1.40 12.42 -3.32
CA ASN A 75 1.26 12.33 -4.79
C ASN A 75 2.40 13.03 -5.57
N TYR A 76 3.65 12.59 -5.34
CA TYR A 76 4.83 13.29 -5.84
C TYR A 76 4.92 13.30 -7.37
N PRO A 77 5.39 14.41 -7.99
CA PRO A 77 5.88 14.38 -9.36
C PRO A 77 7.14 13.51 -9.45
N LEU A 78 7.44 12.96 -10.63
CA LEU A 78 8.48 11.95 -10.84
C LEU A 78 9.85 12.40 -10.32
N ASN A 79 10.27 13.62 -10.66
CA ASN A 79 11.57 14.13 -10.24
C ASN A 79 11.67 14.26 -8.70
N LYS A 80 10.59 14.67 -8.03
CA LYS A 80 10.54 14.74 -6.57
C LYS A 80 10.53 13.35 -5.93
N PHE A 81 9.81 12.40 -6.53
CA PHE A 81 9.80 11.01 -6.09
C PHE A 81 11.20 10.37 -6.17
N ILE A 82 11.92 10.58 -7.28
CA ILE A 82 13.29 10.11 -7.46
C ILE A 82 14.24 10.77 -6.45
N ALA A 83 14.16 12.09 -6.29
CA ALA A 83 15.00 12.82 -5.34
C ALA A 83 14.78 12.30 -3.91
N ARG A 84 13.52 12.07 -3.52
CA ARG A 84 13.18 11.51 -2.22
C ARG A 84 13.70 10.09 -2.03
N ALA A 85 13.60 9.24 -3.05
CA ALA A 85 14.16 7.90 -3.01
C ALA A 85 15.68 7.92 -2.80
N MET A 86 16.39 8.80 -3.51
CA MET A 86 17.84 8.97 -3.36
C MET A 86 18.24 9.49 -1.98
N GLU A 87 17.49 10.44 -1.42
CA GLU A 87 17.70 10.92 -0.05
C GLU A 87 17.57 9.77 0.97
N LEU A 88 16.56 8.91 0.81
CA LEU A 88 16.36 7.75 1.67
C LEU A 88 17.44 6.69 1.53
N GLN A 89 18.05 6.55 0.33
CA GLN A 89 19.20 5.67 0.12
C GLN A 89 20.43 6.18 0.87
N GLN A 90 20.62 7.50 0.94
CA GLN A 90 21.70 8.11 1.71
C GLN A 90 21.44 8.06 3.23
N SER A 91 20.19 7.91 3.65
CA SER A 91 19.77 7.90 5.05
C SER A 91 19.13 6.57 5.47
N ARG A 92 19.98 5.56 5.68
CA ARG A 92 19.57 4.26 6.22
C ARG A 92 18.81 4.39 7.55
N ARG A 93 19.25 5.30 8.44
CA ARG A 93 18.58 5.58 9.71
C ARG A 93 17.17 6.15 9.49
N GLY A 94 16.99 7.02 8.49
CA GLY A 94 15.69 7.54 8.08
C GLY A 94 14.75 6.43 7.62
N SER A 95 15.21 5.58 6.71
CA SER A 95 14.47 4.43 6.21
C SER A 95 14.06 3.47 7.34
N LEU A 96 14.97 3.12 8.26
CA LEU A 96 14.64 2.26 9.40
C LEU A 96 13.62 2.90 10.36
N ARG A 97 13.67 4.23 10.54
CA ARG A 97 12.70 4.95 11.37
C ARG A 97 11.30 4.94 10.72
N SER A 98 11.20 5.22 9.43
CA SER A 98 9.95 5.11 8.66
C SER A 98 9.37 3.70 8.74
N LEU A 99 10.21 2.68 8.58
CA LEU A 99 9.82 1.28 8.69
C LEU A 99 9.30 0.91 10.08
N GLN A 100 10.00 1.32 11.14
CA GLN A 100 9.55 1.07 12.50
C GLN A 100 8.20 1.73 12.78
N ARG A 101 8.00 2.96 12.27
CA ARG A 101 6.72 3.66 12.39
C ARG A 101 5.58 2.90 11.72
N GLN A 102 5.80 2.34 10.53
CA GLN A 102 4.80 1.52 9.85
C GLN A 102 4.50 0.20 10.58
N ILE A 103 5.53 -0.46 11.12
CA ILE A 103 5.35 -1.68 11.92
C ILE A 103 4.49 -1.36 13.15
N ASN A 104 4.76 -0.24 13.83
CA ASN A 104 4.04 0.18 15.02
C ASN A 104 2.60 0.61 14.71
N ALA A 105 2.35 1.23 13.56
CA ALA A 105 1.00 1.61 13.12
C ALA A 105 0.10 0.37 12.89
N GLY A 106 0.69 -0.75 12.50
CA GLY A 106 -0.02 -2.01 12.31
C GLY A 106 -0.98 -1.99 11.10
N PRO A 107 -1.84 -3.02 10.96
CA PRO A 107 -2.72 -3.19 9.79
C PRO A 107 -4.00 -2.36 9.85
N GLY A 108 -4.19 -1.49 10.86
CA GLY A 108 -5.42 -0.71 11.04
C GLY A 108 -6.54 -1.47 11.75
N TRP A 109 -6.24 -2.05 12.92
CA TRP A 109 -7.19 -2.82 13.75
C TRP A 109 -8.52 -2.12 14.02
N GLY A 110 -8.52 -0.77 14.08
CA GLY A 110 -9.75 0.00 14.29
C GLY A 110 -10.84 -0.28 13.25
N VAL A 111 -10.47 -0.50 11.99
CA VAL A 111 -11.45 -0.81 10.92
C VAL A 111 -12.09 -2.18 11.13
N LEU A 112 -11.30 -3.18 11.55
CA LEU A 112 -11.81 -4.52 11.85
C LEU A 112 -12.77 -4.47 13.05
N ILE A 113 -12.39 -3.77 14.13
CA ILE A 113 -13.22 -3.61 15.32
C ILE A 113 -14.58 -2.99 14.96
N VAL A 114 -14.58 -1.93 14.16
CA VAL A 114 -15.83 -1.29 13.71
C VAL A 114 -16.67 -2.26 12.88
N ALA A 115 -16.06 -3.02 11.97
CA ALA A 115 -16.76 -4.01 11.16
C ALA A 115 -17.38 -5.13 12.02
N ASP A 116 -16.65 -5.64 12.99
CA ASP A 116 -17.13 -6.70 13.90
C ASP A 116 -18.28 -6.19 14.78
N VAL A 117 -18.18 -4.97 15.34
CA VAL A 117 -19.29 -4.36 16.09
C VAL A 117 -20.55 -4.24 15.21
N LEU A 118 -20.38 -3.83 13.95
CA LEU A 118 -21.50 -3.68 13.02
C LEU A 118 -22.14 -5.03 12.69
N LEU A 119 -21.34 -6.07 12.44
CA LEU A 119 -21.84 -7.43 12.23
C LEU A 119 -22.53 -8.01 13.47
N LEU A 120 -22.02 -7.72 14.67
CA LEU A 120 -22.66 -8.12 15.93
C LEU A 120 -24.03 -7.45 16.10
N THR A 121 -24.14 -6.15 15.80
CA THR A 121 -25.43 -5.44 15.86
C THR A 121 -26.43 -6.00 14.87
N ILE A 122 -26.01 -6.28 13.62
CA ILE A 122 -26.89 -6.92 12.63
C ILE A 122 -27.32 -8.32 13.11
N GLY A 123 -26.37 -9.11 13.64
CA GLY A 123 -26.62 -10.44 14.15
C GLY A 123 -27.62 -10.47 15.30
N SER A 124 -27.59 -9.48 16.21
CA SER A 124 -28.55 -9.41 17.32
C SER A 124 -29.97 -9.14 16.83
N PHE A 125 -30.16 -8.24 15.85
CA PHE A 125 -31.46 -7.98 15.23
C PHE A 125 -32.01 -9.18 14.44
N LEU A 126 -31.14 -9.98 13.85
CA LEU A 126 -31.52 -11.14 13.03
C LEU A 126 -31.54 -12.47 13.82
N SER A 127 -31.37 -12.42 15.14
CA SER A 127 -31.23 -13.60 16.01
C SER A 127 -32.44 -14.54 16.01
N GLY A 128 -33.63 -14.05 15.65
CA GLY A 128 -34.84 -14.87 15.48
C GLY A 128 -34.85 -15.77 14.24
N SER A 129 -33.89 -15.61 13.32
CA SER A 129 -33.77 -16.43 12.10
C SER A 129 -32.41 -17.12 12.05
N LEU A 130 -32.40 -18.44 12.18
CA LEU A 130 -31.17 -19.24 12.16
C LEU A 130 -30.38 -19.08 10.85
N TRP A 131 -31.06 -19.00 9.70
CA TRP A 131 -30.43 -18.79 8.39
C TRP A 131 -29.80 -17.40 8.27
N ALA A 132 -30.45 -16.38 8.80
CA ALA A 132 -29.91 -15.02 8.81
C ALA A 132 -28.69 -14.94 9.74
N LEU A 133 -28.79 -15.51 10.95
CA LEU A 133 -27.70 -15.55 11.92
C LEU A 133 -26.47 -16.30 11.39
N THR A 134 -26.68 -17.48 10.80
CA THR A 134 -25.58 -18.27 10.20
C THR A 134 -24.89 -17.51 9.07
N THR A 135 -25.65 -16.79 8.23
CA THR A 135 -25.09 -15.93 7.17
C THR A 135 -24.20 -14.83 7.76
N VAL A 136 -24.67 -14.12 8.80
CA VAL A 136 -23.87 -13.07 9.47
C VAL A 136 -22.58 -13.64 10.06
N VAL A 137 -22.65 -14.80 10.72
CA VAL A 137 -21.47 -15.47 11.29
C VAL A 137 -20.49 -15.87 10.20
N THR A 138 -20.95 -16.45 9.08
CA THR A 138 -20.08 -16.80 7.95
C THR A 138 -19.38 -15.58 7.37
N VAL A 139 -20.09 -14.45 7.22
CA VAL A 139 -19.50 -13.19 6.77
C VAL A 139 -18.45 -12.69 7.75
N ALA A 140 -18.75 -12.70 9.06
CA ALA A 140 -17.79 -12.28 10.09
C ALA A 140 -16.51 -13.11 10.06
N VAL A 141 -16.62 -14.44 9.93
CA VAL A 141 -15.47 -15.34 9.79
C VAL A 141 -14.67 -15.02 8.53
N ALA A 142 -15.34 -14.83 7.39
CA ALA A 142 -14.67 -14.52 6.13
C ALA A 142 -13.92 -13.17 6.18
N VAL A 143 -14.52 -12.14 6.80
CA VAL A 143 -13.89 -10.83 7.02
C VAL A 143 -12.65 -10.96 7.91
N ASN A 144 -12.77 -11.67 9.04
CA ASN A 144 -11.67 -11.87 9.98
C ASN A 144 -10.50 -12.66 9.38
N ILE A 145 -10.78 -13.75 8.65
CA ILE A 145 -9.75 -14.52 7.94
C ILE A 145 -9.06 -13.64 6.88
N SER A 146 -9.83 -12.90 6.08
CA SER A 146 -9.27 -12.04 5.04
C SER A 146 -8.38 -10.94 5.63
N PHE A 147 -8.79 -10.34 6.76
CA PHE A 147 -8.00 -9.35 7.47
C PHE A 147 -6.72 -9.97 8.06
N ALA A 148 -6.81 -11.16 8.66
CA ALA A 148 -5.65 -11.86 9.22
C ALA A 148 -4.61 -12.17 8.14
N LEU A 149 -5.05 -12.65 6.97
CA LEU A 149 -4.16 -12.90 5.81
C LEU A 149 -3.52 -11.60 5.31
N PHE A 150 -4.30 -10.52 5.20
CA PHE A 150 -3.79 -9.20 4.83
C PHE A 150 -2.73 -8.70 5.82
N ALA A 151 -3.03 -8.74 7.12
CA ALA A 151 -2.14 -8.30 8.19
C ALA A 151 -0.84 -9.12 8.23
N TRP A 152 -0.94 -10.44 8.06
CA TRP A 152 0.22 -11.32 8.02
C TRP A 152 1.10 -11.04 6.81
N LYS A 153 0.52 -10.85 5.62
CA LYS A 153 1.26 -10.49 4.41
C LYS A 153 1.96 -9.15 4.56
N ALA A 154 1.27 -8.13 5.08
CA ALA A 154 1.84 -6.80 5.31
C ALA A 154 3.01 -6.85 6.30
N ARG A 155 2.84 -7.54 7.44
CA ARG A 155 3.91 -7.73 8.43
C ARG A 155 5.10 -8.48 7.85
N SER A 156 4.84 -9.56 7.12
CA SER A 156 5.90 -10.35 6.48
C SER A 156 6.71 -9.53 5.47
N TYR A 157 6.04 -8.67 4.69
CA TYR A 157 6.72 -7.72 3.79
C TYR A 157 7.62 -6.77 4.57
N LEU A 158 7.11 -6.11 5.62
CA LEU A 158 7.89 -5.15 6.41
C LEU A 158 9.10 -5.80 7.08
N LEU A 159 8.98 -7.06 7.54
CA LEU A 159 10.11 -7.81 8.10
C LEU A 159 11.16 -8.15 7.04
N LYS A 160 10.74 -8.57 5.83
CA LYS A 160 11.65 -8.82 4.71
C LYS A 160 12.38 -7.54 4.29
N LEU A 161 11.65 -6.43 4.19
CA LEU A 161 12.23 -5.12 3.89
C LEU A 161 13.22 -4.70 4.99
N ARG A 162 12.88 -4.91 6.27
CA ARG A 162 13.79 -4.67 7.40
C ARG A 162 15.09 -5.44 7.27
N ALA A 163 15.00 -6.74 6.96
CA ALA A 163 16.16 -7.59 6.80
C ALA A 163 17.05 -7.10 5.65
N ARG A 164 16.45 -6.68 4.53
CA ARG A 164 17.18 -6.16 3.37
C ARG A 164 17.90 -4.84 3.68
N ILE A 165 17.21 -3.86 4.26
CA ILE A 165 17.80 -2.59 4.71
C ILE A 165 18.89 -2.81 5.78
N LYS A 166 18.78 -3.88 6.58
CA LYS A 166 19.79 -4.26 7.58
C LYS A 166 20.98 -5.07 7.02
N GLY A 167 20.79 -5.77 5.90
CA GLY A 167 21.77 -6.71 5.34
C GLY A 167 22.83 -6.06 4.45
N ASN A 168 22.52 -4.91 3.84
CA ASN A 168 23.51 -4.00 3.24
C ASN A 168 24.05 -3.02 4.28
#